data_AF-A0A950UZ49-F1
#
_entry.id   AF-A0A950UZ49-F1
#
_cell.length_a   1.000
_cell.length_b   1.000
_cell.length_c   1.000
_cell.angle_alpha   90.00
_cell.angle_beta   90.00
_cell.angle_gamma   90.00
#
_symmetry.space_group_name_H-M   'P 1'
#
loop_
_entity.id
_entity.type
_entity.pdbx_description
1 polymer ?
#
loop_
_entity_poly.entity_id
_entity_poly.type
_entity_poly.pdbx_seq_one_letter_code
_entity_poly.pdbx_strand_id
1 'polypeptide(L)'
;MSSPELKKNRPSLSLRIPQPKSRPGDTPDFSNLIIPDAGAAPRPDIAAHPREMMNLAWSLIRVLDSKGRAVGPWDPRLNPETLRRALNHMLLVRAFDDRMYRAQRQGKTSFYMKCTGEEAIAVAQAYALDRNDMCFPSYRQQGLLIARGYPLVDMMNQIYSNAQDPVKGRQLPIMYSTKEYGFFSISGNLGTQFPQAVGWAMASAYKGDDRIAAGWIGDGTTAEGDFHYACNFASVYRAPVILNVVNNQWAISSFQGIAGGEESTFAARGIG
;
A
#
# COMPACT_ATOMS: atom_id res chain seq x y z
N MET A 1 1.60 29.69 -61.48
CA MET A 1 2.52 28.59 -61.09
C MET A 1 2.30 28.31 -59.60
N SER A 2 1.59 27.23 -59.27
CA SER A 2 1.39 26.80 -57.88
C SER A 2 2.65 26.13 -57.36
N SER A 3 3.18 26.61 -56.23
CA SER A 3 4.34 26.00 -55.57
C SER A 3 3.99 24.55 -55.17
N PRO A 4 4.86 23.55 -55.46
CA PRO A 4 4.58 22.16 -55.08
C PRO A 4 4.54 22.03 -53.56
N GLU A 5 3.43 21.55 -53.01
CA GLU A 5 3.31 21.25 -51.59
C GLU A 5 4.39 20.23 -51.19
N LEU A 6 5.31 20.66 -50.33
CA LEU A 6 6.33 19.79 -49.75
C LEU A 6 5.64 18.64 -48.99
N LYS A 7 5.85 17.40 -49.44
CA LYS A 7 5.39 16.20 -48.73
C LYS A 7 5.93 16.21 -47.30
N LYS A 8 5.02 16.23 -46.33
CA LYS A 8 5.35 16.26 -44.90
C LYS A 8 6.03 14.94 -44.51
N ASN A 9 7.32 14.98 -44.15
CA ASN A 9 8.09 13.80 -43.69
C ASN A 9 7.86 13.48 -42.20
N ARG A 10 6.66 13.77 -41.67
CA ARG A 10 6.32 13.56 -40.26
C ARG A 10 4.91 13.01 -40.14
N PRO A 11 4.69 11.89 -39.43
CA PRO A 11 3.35 11.41 -39.14
C PRO A 11 2.62 12.40 -38.23
N SER A 12 1.29 12.38 -38.28
CA SER A 12 0.46 13.10 -37.32
C SER A 12 0.63 12.48 -35.93
N LEU A 13 0.81 13.33 -34.92
CA LEU A 13 0.86 12.89 -33.53
C LEU A 13 -0.55 12.60 -33.01
N SER A 14 -0.67 11.64 -32.09
CA SER A 14 -1.90 11.38 -31.35
C SER A 14 -1.59 11.27 -29.87
N LEU A 15 -2.50 11.78 -29.03
CA LEU A 15 -2.41 11.64 -27.58
C LEU A 15 -3.02 10.30 -27.17
N ARG A 16 -2.24 9.45 -26.49
CA ARG A 16 -2.77 8.25 -25.84
C ARG A 16 -3.31 8.61 -24.47
N ILE A 17 -4.53 8.18 -24.18
CA ILE A 17 -5.16 8.28 -22.87
C ILE A 17 -5.51 6.84 -22.42
N PRO A 18 -4.83 6.28 -21.39
CA PRO A 18 -5.13 4.96 -20.87
C PRO A 18 -6.60 4.82 -20.44
N GLN A 19 -7.18 3.64 -20.65
CA GLN A 19 -8.57 3.34 -20.27
C GLN A 19 -8.66 1.95 -19.62
N PRO A 20 -9.48 1.77 -18.57
CA PRO A 20 -9.78 0.43 -18.09
C PRO A 20 -10.48 -0.36 -19.19
N LYS A 21 -10.20 -1.67 -19.24
CA LYS A 21 -10.79 -2.60 -20.22
C LYS A 21 -12.31 -2.76 -20.11
N SER A 22 -12.84 -2.56 -18.91
CA SER A 22 -14.26 -2.75 -18.60
C SER A 22 -14.82 -1.53 -17.88
N ARG A 23 -16.06 -1.16 -18.21
CA ARG A 23 -16.85 -0.07 -17.62
C ARG A 23 -18.16 -0.61 -17.02
N PRO A 24 -18.93 0.21 -16.29
CA PRO A 24 -20.24 -0.22 -15.78
C PRO A 24 -21.13 -0.75 -16.91
N GLY A 25 -21.55 -2.01 -16.80
CA GLY A 25 -22.31 -2.72 -17.84
C GLY A 25 -21.51 -3.79 -18.59
N ASP A 26 -20.18 -3.71 -18.56
CA ASP A 26 -19.30 -4.71 -19.17
C ASP A 26 -18.98 -5.86 -18.22
N THR A 27 -18.49 -6.97 -18.77
CA THR A 27 -17.87 -8.04 -17.97
C THR A 27 -16.44 -7.63 -17.59
N PRO A 28 -16.04 -7.69 -16.30
CA PRO A 28 -14.67 -7.40 -15.90
C PRO A 28 -13.65 -8.34 -16.58
N ASP A 29 -12.66 -7.76 -17.25
CA ASP A 29 -11.54 -8.48 -17.88
C ASP A 29 -10.22 -8.24 -17.13
N PHE A 30 -9.74 -9.29 -16.46
CA PHE A 30 -8.47 -9.30 -15.74
C PHE A 30 -7.35 -10.05 -16.48
N SER A 31 -7.52 -10.37 -17.76
CA SER A 31 -6.53 -11.11 -18.56
C SER A 31 -5.14 -10.45 -18.63
N ASN A 32 -5.04 -9.15 -18.37
CA ASN A 32 -3.77 -8.43 -18.29
C ASN A 32 -2.99 -8.72 -17.00
N LEU A 33 -3.65 -9.20 -15.95
CA LEU A 33 -3.00 -9.61 -14.72
C LEU A 33 -2.41 -11.00 -14.93
N ILE A 34 -1.12 -11.05 -15.22
CA ILE A 34 -0.38 -12.31 -15.32
C ILE A 34 -0.13 -12.81 -13.90
N ILE A 35 -0.90 -13.80 -13.47
CA ILE A 35 -0.76 -14.43 -12.15
C ILE A 35 0.01 -15.74 -12.33
N PRO A 36 1.31 -15.80 -11.99
CA PRO A 36 2.07 -17.04 -12.05
C PRO A 36 1.58 -18.06 -11.02
N ASP A 37 2.01 -19.31 -11.21
CA ASP A 37 1.76 -20.38 -10.26
C ASP A 37 2.33 -20.06 -8.89
N ALA A 38 1.62 -20.48 -7.84
CA ALA A 38 2.11 -20.33 -6.48
C ALA A 38 3.43 -21.11 -6.30
N GLY A 39 4.38 -20.49 -5.61
CA GLY A 39 5.70 -21.05 -5.35
C GLY A 39 6.70 -20.91 -6.50
N ALA A 40 6.31 -20.34 -7.65
CA ALA A 40 7.20 -20.18 -8.80
C ALA A 40 8.31 -19.12 -8.59
N ALA A 41 8.02 -18.06 -7.82
CA ALA A 41 8.99 -17.00 -7.56
C ALA A 41 10.13 -17.49 -6.64
N PRO A 42 11.41 -17.30 -7.02
CA PRO A 42 12.53 -17.64 -6.15
C PRO A 42 12.54 -16.75 -4.91
N ARG A 43 13.16 -17.25 -3.83
CA ARG A 43 13.42 -16.47 -2.62
C ARG A 43 14.91 -16.11 -2.58
N PRO A 44 15.30 -14.89 -2.97
CA PRO A 44 16.69 -14.46 -2.90
C PRO A 44 17.15 -14.36 -1.45
N ASP A 45 18.46 -14.35 -1.25
CA ASP A 45 19.05 -14.04 0.05
C ASP A 45 18.69 -12.59 0.46
N ILE A 46 18.57 -12.33 1.76
CA ILE A 46 18.23 -11.00 2.27
C ILE A 46 19.30 -9.94 1.97
N ALA A 47 20.54 -10.36 1.70
CA ALA A 47 21.66 -9.51 1.31
C ALA A 47 21.90 -9.49 -0.22
N ALA A 48 21.00 -10.09 -1.02
CA ALA A 48 21.13 -10.12 -2.48
C ALA A 48 21.18 -8.71 -3.07
N HIS A 49 22.00 -8.53 -4.11
CA HIS A 49 22.11 -7.24 -4.76
C HIS A 49 20.79 -6.90 -5.49
N PRO A 50 20.32 -5.63 -5.49
CA PRO A 50 19.04 -5.26 -6.13
C PRO A 50 18.88 -5.73 -7.58
N ARG A 51 19.97 -5.73 -8.35
CA ARG A 51 19.99 -6.25 -9.74
C ARG A 51 19.61 -7.73 -9.86
N GLU A 52 19.86 -8.55 -8.84
CA GLU A 52 19.48 -9.97 -8.82
C GLU A 52 17.97 -10.14 -8.61
N MET A 53 17.31 -9.14 -8.03
CA MET A 53 15.87 -9.14 -7.78
C MET A 53 15.06 -8.52 -8.92
N MET A 54 15.71 -8.11 -10.02
CA MET A 54 15.07 -7.40 -11.12
C MET A 54 13.87 -8.16 -11.67
N ASN A 55 14.01 -9.46 -11.96
CA ASN A 55 12.90 -10.27 -12.47
C ASN A 55 11.72 -10.37 -11.49
N LEU A 56 11.95 -10.26 -10.19
CA LEU A 56 10.87 -10.33 -9.20
C LEU A 56 9.89 -9.15 -9.36
N ALA A 57 10.37 -7.98 -9.79
CA ALA A 57 9.52 -6.82 -10.00
C ALA A 57 8.47 -6.99 -11.10
N TRP A 58 8.68 -7.90 -12.06
CA TRP A 58 7.70 -8.24 -13.11
C TRP A 58 7.02 -9.60 -12.87
N SER A 59 7.19 -10.18 -11.68
CA SER A 59 6.57 -11.45 -11.28
C SER A 59 5.60 -11.24 -10.12
N LEU A 60 5.16 -12.35 -9.49
CA LEU A 60 4.35 -12.31 -8.28
C LEU A 60 4.86 -13.34 -7.28
N ILE A 61 5.21 -12.88 -6.08
CA ILE A 61 5.46 -13.77 -4.94
C ILE A 61 4.11 -14.25 -4.41
N ARG A 62 3.86 -15.55 -4.50
CA ARG A 62 2.60 -16.18 -4.09
C ARG A 62 2.89 -17.52 -3.43
N VAL A 63 2.31 -17.76 -2.24
CA VAL A 63 2.53 -19.00 -1.47
C VAL A 63 1.34 -19.95 -1.55
N LEU A 64 0.10 -19.45 -1.48
CA LEU A 64 -1.10 -20.28 -1.51
C LEU A 64 -1.52 -20.59 -2.95
N ASP A 65 -1.60 -21.87 -3.29
CA ASP A 65 -2.10 -22.34 -4.57
C ASP A 65 -3.64 -22.26 -4.66
N SER A 66 -4.22 -22.67 -5.80
CA SER A 66 -5.68 -22.66 -6.02
C SER A 66 -6.45 -23.63 -5.11
N LYS A 67 -5.76 -24.56 -4.44
CA LYS A 67 -6.33 -25.49 -3.45
C LYS A 67 -6.07 -25.04 -2.00
N GLY A 68 -5.47 -23.86 -1.81
CA GLY A 68 -5.15 -23.31 -0.48
C GLY A 68 -3.93 -23.96 0.18
N ARG A 69 -3.08 -24.67 -0.57
CA ARG A 69 -1.85 -25.29 -0.04
C ARG A 69 -0.69 -24.31 -0.12
N ALA A 70 0.12 -24.24 0.95
CA ALA A 70 1.36 -23.48 0.94
C ALA A 70 2.44 -24.21 0.12
N VAL A 71 3.03 -23.52 -0.86
CA VAL A 71 4.04 -24.08 -1.76
C VAL A 71 5.19 -23.10 -2.00
N GLY A 72 6.34 -23.64 -2.40
CA GLY A 72 7.52 -22.87 -2.81
C GLY A 72 8.36 -22.33 -1.66
N PRO A 73 9.44 -21.60 -1.98
CA PRO A 73 10.47 -21.21 -1.01
C PRO A 73 10.03 -20.07 -0.07
N TRP A 74 8.92 -19.41 -0.40
CA TRP A 74 8.33 -18.32 0.38
C TRP A 74 7.38 -18.78 1.47
N ASP A 75 7.07 -20.08 1.60
CA ASP A 75 6.29 -20.59 2.73
C ASP A 75 7.00 -20.24 4.05
N PRO A 76 6.41 -19.37 4.89
CA PRO A 76 7.05 -18.94 6.12
C PRO A 76 7.01 -20.03 7.20
N ARG A 77 6.28 -21.13 6.99
CA ARG A 77 6.12 -22.24 7.95
C ARG A 77 5.66 -21.76 9.33
N LEU A 78 4.77 -20.76 9.33
CA LEU A 78 4.21 -20.22 10.56
C LEU A 78 3.34 -21.27 11.25
N ASN A 79 3.37 -21.28 12.58
CA ASN A 79 2.49 -22.16 13.32
C ASN A 79 1.00 -21.78 13.08
N PRO A 80 0.08 -22.76 13.11
CA PRO A 80 -1.33 -22.50 12.86
C PRO A 80 -1.96 -21.46 13.80
N GLU A 81 -1.48 -21.35 15.04
CA GLU A 81 -2.03 -20.41 16.01
C GLU A 81 -1.77 -18.95 15.62
N THR A 82 -0.57 -18.65 15.13
CA THR A 82 -0.25 -17.33 14.56
C THR A 82 -1.14 -17.02 13.35
N LEU A 83 -1.36 -17.99 12.46
CA LEU A 83 -2.25 -17.82 11.31
C LEU A 83 -3.71 -17.58 11.73
N ARG A 84 -4.21 -18.29 12.75
CA ARG A 84 -5.56 -18.08 13.31
C ARG A 84 -5.71 -16.70 13.92
N ARG A 85 -4.71 -16.22 14.67
CA ARG A 85 -4.72 -14.85 15.22
C ARG A 85 -4.71 -13.79 14.13
N ALA A 86 -3.86 -13.94 13.11
CA ALA A 86 -3.84 -13.02 11.97
C ALA A 86 -5.19 -13.03 11.22
N LEU A 87 -5.79 -14.20 11.01
CA LEU A 87 -7.13 -14.31 10.43
C LEU A 87 -8.19 -13.61 11.28
N ASN A 88 -8.17 -13.79 12.60
CA ASN A 88 -9.08 -13.08 13.51
C ASN A 88 -8.93 -11.56 13.39
N HIS A 89 -7.71 -11.04 13.28
CA HIS A 89 -7.49 -9.61 13.04
C HIS A 89 -8.03 -9.15 11.68
N MET A 90 -7.85 -9.92 10.60
CA MET A 90 -8.44 -9.59 9.29
C MET A 90 -9.98 -9.56 9.35
N LEU A 91 -10.59 -10.54 10.04
CA LEU A 91 -12.04 -10.57 10.25
C LEU A 91 -12.51 -9.38 11.09
N LEU A 92 -11.75 -9.01 12.12
CA LEU A 92 -12.06 -7.87 12.98
C LEU A 92 -11.96 -6.54 12.23
N VAL A 93 -10.95 -6.37 11.36
CA VAL A 93 -10.85 -5.21 10.45
C VAL A 93 -12.12 -5.09 9.61
N ARG A 94 -12.54 -6.18 8.95
CA ARG A 94 -13.74 -6.19 8.11
C ARG A 94 -15.02 -5.89 8.90
N ALA A 95 -15.16 -6.48 10.09
CA ALA A 95 -16.31 -6.25 10.96
C ALA A 95 -16.38 -4.79 11.46
N PHE A 96 -15.22 -4.22 11.82
CA PHE A 96 -15.09 -2.82 12.21
C PHE A 96 -15.47 -1.88 11.05
N ASP A 97 -14.94 -2.15 9.85
CA ASP A 97 -15.25 -1.40 8.63
C ASP A 97 -16.74 -1.40 8.30
N ASP A 98 -17.40 -2.56 8.36
CA ASP A 98 -18.82 -2.67 8.11
C ASP A 98 -19.66 -1.92 9.15
N ARG A 99 -19.24 -1.97 10.42
CA ARG A 99 -19.93 -1.26 11.51
C ARG A 99 -19.80 0.26 11.36
N MET A 100 -18.61 0.76 11.11
CA MET A 100 -18.34 2.21 10.99
C MET A 100 -18.89 2.79 9.70
N TYR A 101 -18.84 2.04 8.60
CA TYR A 101 -19.50 2.45 7.37
C TYR A 101 -21.03 2.54 7.53
N ARG A 102 -21.66 1.59 8.24
CA ARG A 102 -23.10 1.69 8.57
C ARG A 102 -23.39 2.91 9.44
N ALA A 103 -22.52 3.23 10.41
CA ALA A 103 -22.67 4.43 11.23
C ALA A 103 -22.60 5.71 10.37
N GLN A 104 -21.69 5.77 9.40
CA GLN A 104 -21.59 6.87 8.43
C GLN A 104 -22.88 6.99 7.60
N ARG A 105 -23.43 5.87 7.11
CA ARG A 105 -24.71 5.86 6.38
C ARG A 105 -25.91 6.29 7.22
N GLN A 106 -25.83 6.16 8.54
CA GLN A 106 -26.83 6.64 9.50
C GLN A 106 -26.60 8.11 9.91
N GLY A 107 -25.59 8.80 9.35
CA GLY A 107 -25.26 10.18 9.71
C GLY A 107 -24.63 10.32 11.09
N LYS A 108 -24.17 9.24 11.71
CA LYS A 108 -23.58 9.26 13.07
C LYS A 108 -22.12 9.73 13.07
N THR A 109 -21.44 9.64 11.94
CA THR A 109 -20.10 10.21 11.69
C THR A 109 -20.08 10.86 10.31
N SER A 110 -19.21 11.84 10.11
CA SER A 110 -19.13 12.61 8.87
C SER A 110 -18.51 11.82 7.72
N PHE A 111 -17.53 10.95 8.00
CA PHE A 111 -16.73 10.29 6.98
C PHE A 111 -16.22 8.92 7.45
N TYR A 112 -16.10 7.97 6.53
CA TYR A 112 -15.44 6.70 6.78
C TYR A 112 -14.93 6.08 5.48
N MET A 113 -13.79 5.40 5.52
CA MET A 113 -13.23 4.64 4.40
C MET A 113 -12.95 3.20 4.81
N LYS A 114 -13.35 2.26 3.95
CA LYS A 114 -13.06 0.83 4.12
C LYS A 114 -11.72 0.44 3.48
N CYS A 115 -11.16 -0.67 3.92
CA CYS A 115 -10.08 -1.39 3.24
C CYS A 115 -10.49 -2.82 2.86
N THR A 116 -11.77 -3.03 2.53
CA THR A 116 -12.29 -4.36 2.14
C THR A 116 -11.50 -4.97 0.99
N GLY A 117 -10.94 -6.16 1.20
CA GLY A 117 -10.08 -6.85 0.24
C GLY A 117 -8.59 -6.58 0.44
N GLU A 118 -8.23 -5.59 1.25
CA GLU A 118 -6.85 -5.17 1.54
C GLU A 118 -6.41 -5.51 2.99
N GLU A 119 -7.27 -6.17 3.77
CA GLU A 119 -7.06 -6.38 5.22
C GLU A 119 -5.75 -7.14 5.51
N ALA A 120 -5.43 -8.12 4.65
CA ALA A 120 -4.26 -8.96 4.79
C ALA A 120 -2.94 -8.19 4.71
N ILE A 121 -2.89 -7.10 3.93
CA ILE A 121 -1.65 -6.35 3.68
C ILE A 121 -1.15 -5.72 4.99
N ALA A 122 -2.03 -4.96 5.64
CA ALA A 122 -1.72 -4.29 6.90
C ALA A 122 -1.53 -5.29 8.04
N VAL A 123 -2.41 -6.29 8.17
CA VAL A 123 -2.34 -7.27 9.25
C VAL A 123 -1.08 -8.11 9.14
N ALA A 124 -0.76 -8.68 7.98
CA ALA A 124 0.43 -9.54 7.84
C ALA A 124 1.72 -8.77 8.12
N GLN A 125 1.83 -7.52 7.64
CA GLN A 125 3.02 -6.72 7.88
C GLN A 125 3.17 -6.31 9.35
N ALA A 126 2.06 -6.06 10.07
CA ALA A 126 2.12 -5.81 11.50
C ALA A 126 2.70 -7.00 12.30
N TYR A 127 2.48 -8.23 11.83
CA TYR A 127 3.06 -9.44 12.43
C TYR A 127 4.52 -9.68 12.06
N ALA A 128 4.97 -9.12 10.94
CA ALA A 128 6.35 -9.26 10.47
C ALA A 128 7.29 -8.18 11.04
N LEU A 129 6.74 -7.03 11.45
CA LEU A 129 7.47 -5.93 12.06
C LEU A 129 7.60 -6.09 13.58
N ASP A 130 8.65 -5.50 14.15
CA ASP A 130 8.71 -5.31 15.60
C ASP A 130 7.65 -4.30 16.05
N ARG A 131 7.28 -4.38 17.33
CA ARG A 131 6.30 -3.46 17.93
C ARG A 131 6.79 -2.01 17.89
N ASN A 132 8.10 -1.80 17.96
CA ASN A 132 8.72 -0.48 17.98
C ASN A 132 9.00 0.09 16.58
N ASP A 133 8.82 -0.70 15.52
CA ASP A 133 8.97 -0.21 14.15
C ASP A 133 7.86 0.78 13.81
N MET A 134 8.26 1.94 13.29
CA MET A 134 7.35 3.03 13.00
C MET A 134 6.69 2.82 11.63
N CYS A 135 5.37 2.84 11.66
CA CYS A 135 4.53 2.75 10.49
C CYS A 135 4.10 4.15 10.04
N PHE A 136 4.30 4.49 8.77
CA PHE A 136 3.81 5.67 8.05
C PHE A 136 2.69 5.30 7.07
N PRO A 137 1.48 5.02 7.58
CA PRO A 137 0.36 4.48 6.82
C PRO A 137 -0.30 5.52 5.91
N SER A 138 -1.04 5.03 4.91
CA SER A 138 -2.14 5.81 4.32
C SER A 138 -3.43 5.62 5.15
N TYR A 139 -4.53 6.21 4.72
CA TYR A 139 -5.84 6.07 5.36
C TYR A 139 -6.51 4.68 5.19
N ARG A 140 -5.83 3.68 4.59
CA ARG A 140 -6.35 2.30 4.39
C ARG A 140 -5.64 1.20 5.19
N GLN A 141 -4.73 1.56 6.10
CA GLN A 141 -3.97 0.59 6.89
C GLN A 141 -4.43 0.49 8.36
N GLN A 142 -5.73 0.64 8.64
CA GLN A 142 -6.30 0.43 9.98
C GLN A 142 -6.04 -0.99 10.55
N GLY A 143 -5.74 -1.96 9.68
CA GLY A 143 -5.30 -3.30 10.09
C GLY A 143 -4.01 -3.32 10.91
N LEU A 144 -3.13 -2.33 10.75
CA LEU A 144 -1.93 -2.17 11.59
C LEU A 144 -2.32 -1.94 13.06
N LEU A 145 -3.28 -1.03 13.30
CA LEU A 145 -3.76 -0.69 14.64
C LEU A 145 -4.44 -1.89 15.30
N ILE A 146 -5.34 -2.55 14.55
CA ILE A 146 -6.08 -3.70 15.05
C ILE A 146 -5.12 -4.85 15.38
N ALA A 147 -4.17 -5.17 14.50
CA ALA A 147 -3.19 -6.23 14.74
C ALA A 147 -2.21 -5.90 15.89
N ARG A 148 -1.93 -4.61 16.14
CA ARG A 148 -1.12 -4.15 17.29
C ARG A 148 -1.93 -3.98 18.58
N GLY A 149 -3.22 -4.34 18.57
CA GLY A 149 -4.07 -4.31 19.76
C GLY A 149 -4.44 -2.90 20.23
N TYR A 150 -4.48 -1.92 19.32
CA TYR A 150 -4.96 -0.59 19.66
C TYR A 150 -6.45 -0.65 20.06
N PRO A 151 -6.89 0.02 21.14
CA PRO A 151 -8.26 -0.09 21.60
C PRO A 151 -9.27 0.34 20.52
N LEU A 152 -10.18 -0.54 20.15
CA LEU A 152 -11.22 -0.24 19.15
C LEU A 152 -12.10 0.93 19.59
N VAL A 153 -12.29 1.11 20.90
CA VAL A 153 -13.03 2.24 21.49
C VAL A 153 -12.34 3.56 21.15
N ASP A 154 -11.02 3.63 21.23
CA ASP A 154 -10.28 4.86 20.90
C ASP A 154 -10.35 5.14 19.39
N MET A 155 -10.28 4.11 18.55
CA MET A 155 -10.52 4.26 17.10
C MET A 155 -11.92 4.82 16.85
N MET A 156 -12.96 4.29 17.50
CA MET A 156 -14.33 4.78 17.37
C MET A 156 -14.47 6.22 17.89
N ASN A 157 -13.86 6.54 19.04
CA ASN A 157 -13.89 7.88 19.62
C ASN A 157 -13.32 8.92 18.65
N GLN A 158 -12.24 8.58 17.93
CA GLN A 158 -11.68 9.42 16.87
C GLN A 158 -12.65 9.60 15.70
N ILE A 159 -13.26 8.51 15.22
CA ILE A 159 -14.25 8.56 14.12
C ILE A 159 -15.46 9.43 14.47
N TYR A 160 -15.89 9.42 15.74
CA TYR A 160 -17.01 10.21 16.22
C TYR A 160 -16.63 11.64 16.63
N SER A 161 -15.34 11.96 16.68
CA SER A 161 -14.82 13.25 17.17
C SER A 161 -15.42 13.65 18.53
N ASN A 162 -15.61 12.67 19.41
CA ASN A 162 -16.27 12.87 20.69
C ASN A 162 -15.30 13.40 21.76
N ALA A 163 -15.79 13.60 22.99
CA ALA A 163 -14.98 14.12 24.10
C ALA A 163 -13.79 13.22 24.50
N GLN A 164 -13.80 11.95 24.10
CA GLN A 164 -12.73 10.98 24.35
C GLN A 164 -11.85 10.76 23.10
N ASP A 165 -12.01 11.56 22.05
CA ASP A 165 -11.15 11.50 20.87
C ASP A 165 -9.68 11.78 21.26
N PRO A 166 -8.74 10.83 21.03
CA PRO A 166 -7.32 11.01 21.33
C PRO A 166 -6.69 12.23 20.64
N VAL A 167 -7.21 12.63 19.47
CA VAL A 167 -6.74 13.82 18.73
C VAL A 167 -7.66 15.03 18.88
N LYS A 168 -8.63 14.97 19.82
CA LYS A 168 -9.46 16.09 20.29
C LYS A 168 -10.32 16.75 19.20
N GLY A 169 -10.82 15.98 18.25
CA GLY A 169 -11.67 16.45 17.15
C GLY A 169 -10.93 17.32 16.13
N ARG A 170 -9.58 17.37 16.17
CA ARG A 170 -8.76 18.24 15.31
C ARG A 170 -8.51 17.66 13.92
N GLN A 171 -8.88 16.42 13.71
CA GLN A 171 -8.61 15.67 12.50
C GLN A 171 -9.91 15.05 11.98
N LEU A 172 -9.96 14.86 10.66
CA LEU A 172 -11.06 14.16 10.00
C LEU A 172 -11.16 12.72 10.54
N PRO A 173 -12.36 12.11 10.64
CA PRO A 173 -12.50 10.70 10.94
C PRO A 173 -11.59 9.84 10.05
N ILE A 174 -11.00 8.78 10.63
CA ILE A 174 -9.99 7.87 10.07
C ILE A 174 -8.54 8.37 10.07
N MET A 175 -8.30 9.66 10.37
CA MET A 175 -6.94 10.22 10.47
C MET A 175 -6.33 9.94 11.84
N TYR A 176 -6.14 8.65 12.15
CA TYR A 176 -5.60 8.19 13.43
C TYR A 176 -4.15 8.63 13.66
N SER A 177 -3.76 8.72 14.92
CA SER A 177 -2.40 9.09 15.34
C SER A 177 -2.09 8.46 16.71
N THR A 178 -1.10 7.56 16.76
CA THR A 178 -0.73 6.91 18.03
C THR A 178 0.71 6.40 18.01
N LYS A 179 1.61 7.21 18.58
CA LYS A 179 3.05 6.92 18.65
C LYS A 179 3.36 5.62 19.40
N GLU A 180 2.65 5.34 20.49
CA GLU A 180 2.85 4.17 21.36
C GLU A 180 2.58 2.84 20.64
N TYR A 181 1.80 2.87 19.56
CA TYR A 181 1.50 1.71 18.72
C TYR A 181 2.29 1.74 17.42
N GLY A 182 3.33 2.59 17.35
CA GLY A 182 4.17 2.78 16.18
C GLY A 182 3.37 3.16 14.95
N PHE A 183 2.32 3.96 15.08
CA PHE A 183 1.46 4.39 13.98
C PHE A 183 1.53 5.92 13.87
N PHE A 184 2.25 6.38 12.86
CA PHE A 184 2.46 7.80 12.59
C PHE A 184 1.14 8.49 12.26
N SER A 185 1.07 9.79 12.57
CA SER A 185 -0.13 10.59 12.33
C SER A 185 -0.47 10.60 10.84
N ILE A 186 -1.67 10.16 10.48
CA ILE A 186 -2.11 10.24 9.09
C ILE A 186 -2.33 11.71 8.71
N SER A 187 -1.96 12.03 7.46
CA SER A 187 -2.29 13.30 6.79
C SER A 187 -3.22 13.03 5.61
N GLY A 188 -4.08 14.02 5.29
CA GLY A 188 -4.88 13.99 4.07
C GLY A 188 -4.07 14.22 2.78
N ASN A 189 -2.85 14.76 2.89
CA ASN A 189 -1.96 14.99 1.76
C ASN A 189 -1.29 13.69 1.32
N LEU A 190 -1.64 13.21 0.13
CA LEU A 190 -1.12 11.97 -0.44
C LEU A 190 0.40 12.04 -0.64
N GLY A 191 1.08 10.91 -0.44
CA GLY A 191 2.51 10.75 -0.73
C GLY A 191 3.45 11.25 0.37
N THR A 192 3.08 12.32 1.07
CA THR A 192 3.95 13.03 2.02
C THR A 192 4.57 12.16 3.11
N GLN A 193 3.86 11.14 3.60
CA GLN A 193 4.33 10.21 4.62
C GLN A 193 5.46 9.28 4.12
N PHE A 194 5.58 9.10 2.81
CA PHE A 194 6.52 8.14 2.22
C PHE A 194 7.99 8.61 2.36
N PRO A 195 8.39 9.83 1.96
CA PRO A 195 9.72 10.33 2.26
C PRO A 195 9.93 10.60 3.77
N GLN A 196 8.86 10.86 4.54
CA GLN A 196 8.95 10.97 5.99
C GLN A 196 9.37 9.63 6.65
N ALA A 197 8.86 8.49 6.16
CA ALA A 197 9.32 7.17 6.57
C ALA A 197 10.81 6.97 6.31
N VAL A 198 11.29 7.39 5.13
CA VAL A 198 12.72 7.34 4.79
C VAL A 198 13.54 8.20 5.74
N GLY A 199 13.10 9.43 6.01
CA GLY A 199 13.77 10.32 6.96
C GLY A 199 13.80 9.76 8.38
N TRP A 200 12.72 9.12 8.83
CA TRP A 200 12.67 8.43 10.13
C TRP A 200 13.68 7.28 10.20
N ALA A 201 13.73 6.45 9.15
CA ALA A 201 14.69 5.37 9.04
C ALA A 201 16.15 5.87 9.00
N MET A 202 16.41 6.96 8.28
CA MET A 202 17.72 7.62 8.28
C MET A 202 18.09 8.13 9.68
N ALA A 203 17.13 8.67 10.45
CA ALA A 203 17.38 9.10 11.81
C ALA A 203 17.69 7.91 12.75
N SER A 204 17.00 6.79 12.58
CA SER A 204 17.30 5.53 13.30
C SER A 204 18.74 5.08 13.03
N ALA A 205 19.12 4.96 11.76
CA ALA A 205 20.48 4.58 11.35
C ALA A 205 21.54 5.57 11.84
N TYR A 206 21.28 6.88 11.74
CA TYR A 206 22.19 7.93 12.23
C TYR A 206 22.45 7.85 13.73
N LYS A 207 21.46 7.36 14.50
CA LYS A 207 21.58 7.16 15.95
C LYS A 207 22.17 5.80 16.34
N GLY A 208 22.44 4.91 15.39
CA GLY A 208 22.86 3.53 15.67
C GLY A 208 21.76 2.71 16.35
N ASP A 209 20.49 3.03 16.07
CA ASP A 209 19.31 2.33 16.56
C ASP A 209 18.99 1.11 15.66
N ASP A 210 18.17 0.19 16.15
CA ASP A 210 17.83 -1.08 15.47
C ASP A 210 16.44 -1.06 14.80
N ARG A 211 15.66 -0.02 15.05
CA ARG A 211 14.29 0.12 14.54
C ARG A 211 14.26 0.49 13.07
N ILE A 212 13.26 -0.03 12.35
CA ILE A 212 13.04 0.29 10.94
C ILE A 212 11.76 1.11 10.73
N ALA A 213 11.64 1.71 9.55
CA ALA A 213 10.38 2.32 9.12
C ALA A 213 9.66 1.45 8.09
N ALA A 214 8.33 1.54 8.06
CA ALA A 214 7.52 1.05 6.96
C ALA A 214 6.62 2.19 6.47
N GLY A 215 6.67 2.49 5.17
CA GLY A 215 5.80 3.48 4.52
C GLY A 215 4.79 2.80 3.61
N TRP A 216 3.57 3.35 3.51
CA TRP A 216 2.54 2.85 2.59
C TRP A 216 1.99 3.97 1.71
N ILE A 217 1.86 3.68 0.42
CA ILE A 217 1.12 4.50 -0.55
C ILE A 217 0.25 3.61 -1.45
N GLY A 218 -0.78 4.17 -2.08
CA GLY A 218 -1.57 3.47 -3.11
C GLY A 218 -0.95 3.61 -4.51
N ASP A 219 -1.45 2.84 -5.48
CA ASP A 219 -1.05 2.92 -6.89
C ASP A 219 -1.17 4.33 -7.46
N GLY A 220 -2.31 5.02 -7.26
CA GLY A 220 -2.47 6.40 -7.72
C GLY A 220 -1.48 7.38 -7.08
N THR A 221 -1.16 7.19 -5.80
CA THR A 221 -0.22 8.05 -5.07
C THR A 221 1.22 7.90 -5.57
N THR A 222 1.55 6.83 -6.30
CA THR A 222 2.88 6.71 -6.93
C THR A 222 3.15 7.77 -8.00
N ALA A 223 2.13 8.48 -8.47
CA ALA A 223 2.27 9.60 -9.39
C ALA A 223 2.63 10.93 -8.68
N GLU A 224 2.56 10.98 -7.35
CA GLU A 224 3.01 12.14 -6.57
C GLU A 224 4.55 12.20 -6.52
N GLY A 225 5.13 13.41 -6.54
CA GLY A 225 6.59 13.59 -6.52
C GLY A 225 7.28 12.96 -5.31
N ASP A 226 6.58 12.90 -4.18
CA ASP A 226 7.07 12.30 -2.94
C ASP A 226 7.39 10.80 -3.06
N PHE A 227 6.73 10.07 -3.96
CA PHE A 227 7.11 8.69 -4.26
C PHE A 227 8.54 8.61 -4.80
N HIS A 228 8.85 9.46 -5.78
CA HIS A 228 10.19 9.52 -6.37
C HIS A 228 11.24 9.93 -5.34
N TYR A 229 10.95 10.94 -4.52
CA TYR A 229 11.87 11.39 -3.48
C TYR A 229 12.16 10.31 -2.45
N ALA A 230 11.15 9.55 -2.03
CA ALA A 230 11.34 8.43 -1.11
C ALA A 230 12.25 7.36 -1.70
N CYS A 231 12.00 6.91 -2.94
CA CYS A 231 12.85 5.91 -3.60
C CYS A 231 14.29 6.40 -3.76
N ASN A 232 14.48 7.65 -4.19
CA ASN A 232 15.81 8.24 -4.37
C ASN A 232 16.59 8.31 -3.05
N PHE A 233 15.99 8.87 -1.99
CA PHE A 233 16.66 9.00 -0.69
C PHE A 233 16.90 7.65 -0.01
N ALA A 234 15.94 6.71 -0.11
CA ALA A 234 16.12 5.37 0.43
C ALA A 234 17.32 4.67 -0.22
N SER A 235 17.49 4.81 -1.54
CA SER A 235 18.63 4.24 -2.28
C SER A 235 19.96 4.94 -1.93
N VAL A 236 20.00 6.27 -2.01
CA VAL A 236 21.22 7.06 -1.77
C VAL A 236 21.79 6.82 -0.36
N TYR A 237 20.92 6.80 0.65
CA TYR A 237 21.34 6.67 2.05
C TYR A 237 21.26 5.25 2.58
N ARG A 238 20.80 4.28 1.77
CA ARG A 238 20.52 2.90 2.20
C ARG A 238 19.69 2.86 3.49
N ALA A 239 18.63 3.67 3.52
CA ALA A 239 17.81 3.82 4.72
C ALA A 239 17.12 2.48 5.08
N PRO A 240 17.04 2.11 6.37
CA PRO A 240 16.36 0.89 6.81
C PRO A 240 14.84 1.06 6.76
N VAL A 241 14.27 1.00 5.55
CA VAL A 241 12.85 1.27 5.29
C VAL A 241 12.23 0.22 4.37
N ILE A 242 10.99 -0.17 4.65
CA ILE A 242 10.14 -0.94 3.74
C ILE A 242 9.18 0.03 3.03
N LEU A 243 9.31 0.13 1.71
CA LEU A 243 8.51 1.00 0.85
C LEU A 243 7.37 0.21 0.21
N ASN A 244 6.18 0.27 0.82
CA ASN A 244 5.01 -0.50 0.39
C ASN A 244 4.15 0.30 -0.60
N VAL A 245 3.90 -0.29 -1.77
CA VAL A 245 2.90 0.20 -2.73
C VAL A 245 1.72 -0.76 -2.75
N VAL A 246 0.55 -0.27 -2.36
CA VAL A 246 -0.71 -1.03 -2.38
C VAL A 246 -1.42 -0.77 -3.71
N ASN A 247 -1.19 -1.64 -4.69
CA ASN A 247 -1.88 -1.58 -5.97
C ASN A 247 -3.23 -2.32 -5.89
N ASN A 248 -4.29 -1.59 -5.52
CA ASN A 248 -5.66 -2.12 -5.51
C ASN A 248 -6.40 -1.86 -6.85
N GLN A 249 -5.63 -1.49 -7.88
CA GLN A 249 -6.04 -1.22 -9.26
C GLN A 249 -6.74 0.13 -9.49
N TRP A 250 -7.04 0.89 -8.43
CA TRP A 250 -7.87 2.10 -8.53
C TRP A 250 -7.48 3.21 -7.55
N ALA A 251 -7.42 4.42 -8.09
CA ALA A 251 -7.40 5.66 -7.31
C ALA A 251 -8.72 6.40 -7.49
N ILE A 252 -9.64 6.22 -6.54
CA ILE A 252 -11.02 6.74 -6.56
C ILE A 252 -11.83 6.18 -7.75
N SER A 253 -11.68 6.76 -8.94
CA SER A 253 -12.31 6.35 -10.19
C SER A 253 -11.31 6.17 -11.33
N SER A 254 -10.04 6.47 -11.07
CA SER A 254 -8.95 6.38 -12.04
C SER A 254 -8.33 5.00 -11.97
N PHE A 255 -8.33 4.29 -13.10
CA PHE A 255 -7.65 3.01 -13.24
C PHE A 255 -6.13 3.19 -13.12
N GLN A 256 -5.44 2.25 -12.47
CA GLN A 256 -3.99 2.28 -12.24
C GLN A 256 -3.15 2.51 -13.52
N GLY A 257 -3.67 2.17 -14.70
CA GLY A 257 -3.02 2.45 -15.98
C GLY A 257 -2.75 3.94 -16.21
N ILE A 258 -3.61 4.83 -15.69
CA ILE A 258 -3.41 6.29 -15.72
C ILE A 258 -2.27 6.71 -14.77
N ALA A 259 -2.04 5.96 -13.69
CA ALA A 259 -0.87 6.10 -12.83
C ALA A 259 0.41 5.46 -13.44
N GLY A 260 0.32 5.03 -14.70
CA GLY A 260 1.42 4.48 -15.51
C GLY A 260 1.68 2.99 -15.33
N GLY A 261 0.77 2.23 -14.68
CA GLY A 261 0.97 0.80 -14.51
C GLY A 261 0.52 -0.06 -15.70
N GLU A 262 0.13 0.56 -16.83
CA GLU A 262 0.10 -0.11 -18.15
C GLU A 262 1.51 -0.25 -18.75
N GLU A 263 2.43 0.66 -18.41
CA GLU A 263 3.78 0.69 -19.00
C GLU A 263 4.77 -0.20 -18.25
N SER A 264 4.54 -0.43 -16.97
CA SER A 264 5.41 -1.25 -16.11
C SER A 264 4.70 -1.62 -14.82
N THR A 265 5.33 -2.44 -13.99
CA THR A 265 4.88 -2.66 -12.61
C THR A 265 5.34 -1.53 -11.69
N PHE A 266 4.63 -1.32 -10.58
CA PHE A 266 5.08 -0.35 -9.57
C PHE A 266 6.36 -0.82 -8.86
N ALA A 267 6.57 -2.13 -8.71
CA ALA A 267 7.78 -2.69 -8.13
C ALA A 267 9.03 -2.36 -8.98
N ALA A 268 8.90 -2.36 -10.31
CA ALA A 268 10.00 -2.04 -11.22
C ALA A 268 10.51 -0.61 -11.05
N ARG A 269 9.67 0.31 -10.57
CA ARG A 269 10.04 1.71 -10.30
C ARG A 269 10.95 1.86 -9.06
N GLY A 270 10.97 0.86 -8.18
CA GLY A 270 11.84 0.85 -7.00
C GLY A 270 13.25 0.33 -7.29
N ILE A 271 13.47 -0.29 -8.45
CA ILE A 271 14.78 -0.82 -8.86
C ILE A 271 15.48 0.28 -9.65
N GLY A 272 16.38 1.00 -8.99
CA GLY A 272 17.27 1.99 -9.62
C GLY A 272 18.26 1.37 -10.59
#